data_AF-A0A3M5KPX0-F1
#
_entry.id   AF-A0A3M5KPX0-F1
#
_cell.length_a   1.000
_cell.length_b   1.000
_cell.length_c   1.000
_cell.angle_alpha   90.00
_cell.angle_beta   90.00
_cell.angle_gamma   90.00
#
_symmetry.space_group_name_H-M   'P 1'
#
loop_
_entity.id
_entity.type
_entity.pdbx_description
1 polymer ?
#
loop_
_entity_poly.entity_id
_entity_poly.type
_entity_poly.pdbx_seq_one_letter_code
_entity_poly.pdbx_strand_id
1 'polypeptide(L)' 'MVCFNAAQLVAWELHLTHRSAQVFQSTGCHGVAEGSALALAAQLGDGTATLLIERQKSAQATFALAISPAHGG' A
#
# COMPACT_ATOMS: atom_id res chain seq x y z
N MET A 1 -2.46 15.22 1.06
CA MET A 1 -1.50 14.17 1.47
C MET A 1 -2.19 13.37 2.57
N VAL A 2 -2.33 12.05 2.39
CA VAL A 2 -2.95 11.15 3.38
C VAL A 2 -1.87 10.35 4.07
N CYS A 3 -1.93 10.25 5.39
CA CYS A 3 -1.00 9.46 6.19
C CYS A 3 -1.79 8.35 6.89
N PHE A 4 -1.33 7.11 6.73
CA PHE A 4 -1.91 5.96 7.41
C PHE A 4 -1.04 5.56 8.59
N ASN A 5 -1.66 5.15 9.69
CA ASN A 5 -0.94 4.50 10.76
C ASN A 5 -0.68 3.02 10.43
N ALA A 6 0.23 2.38 11.15
CA ALA A 6 0.59 0.98 10.89
C ALA A 6 -0.63 0.04 10.97
N ALA A 7 -1.53 0.23 11.93
CA ALA A 7 -2.71 -0.62 12.10
C ALA A 7 -3.67 -0.56 10.88
N GLN A 8 -3.81 0.61 10.23
CA GLN A 8 -4.57 0.75 9.00
C GLN A 8 -3.93 0.02 7.82
N LEU A 9 -2.60 -0.08 7.80
CA LEU A 9 -1.85 -0.76 6.74
C LEU A 9 -1.80 -2.28 6.91
N VAL A 10 -1.95 -2.79 8.14
CA VAL A 10 -1.98 -4.25 8.43
C VAL A 10 -3.09 -4.97 7.66
N ALA A 11 -4.24 -4.32 7.45
CA ALA A 11 -5.35 -4.89 6.68
C ALA A 11 -4.98 -5.25 5.22
N TRP A 12 -3.92 -4.63 4.67
CA TRP A 12 -3.48 -4.82 3.29
C TRP A 12 -2.28 -5.76 3.15
N GLU A 13 -1.77 -6.35 4.25
CA GLU A 13 -0.57 -7.21 4.22
C GLU A 13 -0.69 -8.47 3.36
N LEU A 14 -1.93 -8.95 3.16
CA LEU A 14 -2.22 -10.08 2.27
C LEU A 14 -2.11 -9.72 0.79
N HIS A 15 -2.25 -8.45 0.44
CA HIS A 15 -2.22 -7.94 -0.94
C HIS A 15 -0.82 -7.41 -1.33
N LEU A 16 0.14 -7.45 -0.41
CA LEU A 16 1.52 -7.06 -0.67
C LEU A 16 2.25 -8.12 -1.49
N THR A 17 2.87 -7.69 -2.58
CA THR A 17 3.72 -8.52 -3.42
C THR A 17 5.08 -8.78 -2.78
N HIS A 18 5.56 -7.88 -1.90
CA HIS A 18 6.85 -8.05 -1.24
C HIS A 18 6.80 -7.76 0.27
N ARG A 19 6.84 -8.81 1.09
CA ARG A 19 6.93 -8.68 2.56
C ARG A 19 8.38 -8.57 3.02
N SER A 20 8.82 -7.38 3.38
CA SER A 20 10.18 -7.17 3.88
C SER A 20 10.24 -7.22 5.41
N ALA A 21 10.98 -8.19 5.96
CA ALA A 21 11.24 -8.27 7.40
C ALA A 21 11.97 -7.03 7.95
N GLN A 22 12.83 -6.40 7.14
CA GLN A 22 13.59 -5.21 7.53
C GLN A 22 12.70 -3.95 7.66
N VAL A 23 11.63 -3.85 6.87
CA VAL A 23 10.64 -2.76 6.98
C VAL A 23 9.68 -3.00 8.14
N PHE A 24 9.34 -4.27 8.41
CA PHE A 24 8.52 -4.64 9.56
C PHE A 24 9.16 -4.23 10.89
N GLN A 25 10.48 -4.45 11.05
CA GLN A 25 11.17 -4.09 12.28
C GLN A 25 11.20 -2.58 12.58
N SER A 26 11.13 -1.73 11.55
CA SER A 26 11.19 -0.27 11.71
C SER A 26 9.82 0.41 11.67
N THR A 27 8.83 -0.17 11.00
CA THR A 27 7.53 0.48 10.74
C THR A 27 6.33 -0.29 11.28
N GLY A 28 6.51 -1.55 11.68
CA GLY A 28 5.42 -2.42 12.11
C GLY A 28 4.50 -2.89 10.96
N CYS A 29 4.86 -2.63 9.70
CA CYS A 29 4.15 -3.15 8.53
C CYS A 29 5.13 -3.69 7.49
N HIS A 30 4.70 -4.70 6.72
CA HIS A 30 5.58 -5.36 5.76
C HIS A 30 5.87 -4.57 4.47
N GLY A 31 5.07 -3.54 4.16
CA GLY A 31 5.17 -2.77 2.91
C GLY A 31 4.41 -1.44 2.95
N VAL A 32 5.03 -0.39 3.48
CA VAL A 32 4.42 0.96 3.64
C VAL A 32 3.92 1.55 2.32
N ALA A 33 4.73 1.48 1.26
CA ALA A 33 4.39 2.09 -0.03
C ALA A 33 3.17 1.40 -0.68
N GLU A 34 3.23 0.07 -0.81
CA GLU A 34 2.15 -0.72 -1.40
C GLU A 34 0.87 -0.65 -0.58
N GLY A 35 0.96 -0.81 0.76
CA GLY A 35 -0.20 -0.72 1.64
C GLY A 35 -0.86 0.66 1.60
N SER A 36 -0.07 1.74 1.57
CA SER A 36 -0.62 3.11 1.47
C SER A 36 -1.30 3.36 0.13
N ALA A 37 -0.72 2.85 -0.97
CA ALA A 37 -1.31 2.97 -2.29
C ALA A 37 -2.65 2.22 -2.37
N LEU A 38 -2.69 0.98 -1.89
CA LEU A 38 -3.91 0.15 -1.87
C LEU A 38 -4.99 0.76 -0.97
N ALA A 39 -4.65 1.17 0.25
CA ALA A 39 -5.59 1.77 1.19
C ALA A 39 -6.21 3.05 0.62
N LEU A 40 -5.41 3.91 -0.02
CA LEU A 40 -5.91 5.14 -0.62
C LEU A 40 -6.77 4.87 -1.86
N ALA A 41 -6.32 3.98 -2.75
CA ALA A 41 -7.10 3.61 -3.94
C ALA A 41 -8.45 3.01 -3.54
N ALA A 42 -8.47 2.08 -2.59
CA ALA A 42 -9.71 1.47 -2.10
C ALA A 42 -10.66 2.50 -1.44
N GLN A 43 -10.14 3.50 -0.73
CA GLN A 43 -10.96 4.58 -0.16
C GLN A 43 -11.56 5.52 -1.20
N LEU A 44 -10.88 5.71 -2.34
CA LEU A 44 -11.36 6.57 -3.42
C LEU A 44 -12.27 5.80 -4.40
N GLY A 45 -12.07 4.50 -4.54
CA GLY A 45 -12.90 3.57 -5.32
C GLY A 45 -13.92 2.83 -4.45
N ASP A 46 -14.40 1.69 -4.95
CA ASP A 46 -15.48 0.88 -4.37
C ASP A 46 -15.07 0.01 -3.17
N GLY A 47 -13.95 0.32 -2.52
CA GLY A 47 -13.35 -0.51 -1.49
C GLY A 47 -12.40 -1.59 -2.02
N THR A 48 -12.27 -1.76 -3.34
CA THR A 48 -11.27 -2.65 -3.94
C THR A 48 -10.11 -1.87 -4.54
N ALA A 49 -8.91 -2.45 -4.50
CA ALA A 49 -7.72 -1.89 -5.12
C ALA A 49 -6.72 -2.98 -5.48
N THR A 50 -5.97 -2.75 -6.55
CA THR A 50 -4.94 -3.66 -7.04
C THR A 50 -3.66 -2.87 -7.33
N LEU A 51 -2.50 -3.47 -7.07
CA LEU A 51 -1.22 -2.87 -7.44
C LEU A 51 -1.06 -2.88 -8.97
N LEU A 52 -0.85 -1.70 -9.54
CA LEU A 52 -0.45 -1.51 -10.94
C LEU A 52 1.08 -1.46 -11.07
N ILE A 53 1.74 -0.86 -10.07
CA ILE A 53 3.20 -0.87 -9.95
C ILE A 53 3.53 -1.40 -8.56
N GLU A 54 4.09 -2.61 -8.53
CA GLU A 54 4.65 -3.22 -7.33
C GLU A 54 5.82 -2.40 -6.78
N ARG A 55 6.23 -2.69 -5.55
CA ARG A 55 7.28 -1.98 -4.82
C ARG A 55 8.55 -1.74 -5.65
N GLN A 56 8.74 -0.49 -6.06
CA GLN A 56 9.99 -0.01 -6.63
C GLN A 56 10.86 0.60 -5.52
N LYS A 57 12.09 0.13 -5.37
CA LYS A 57 13.05 0.63 -4.38
C LYS A 57 14.17 1.39 -5.06
N SER A 58 14.47 2.59 -4.58
CA SER A 58 15.70 3.33 -4.89
C SER A 58 16.65 3.35 -3.69
N ALA A 59 17.79 4.02 -3.81
CA ALA A 59 18.75 4.16 -2.72
C ALA A 59 18.15 4.84 -1.47
N GLN A 60 17.13 5.70 -1.64
CA GLN A 60 16.59 6.52 -0.55
C GLN A 60 15.07 6.43 -0.38
N ALA A 61 14.35 5.81 -1.32
CA ALA A 61 12.89 5.80 -1.29
C ALA A 61 12.30 4.47 -1.78
N THR A 62 11.03 4.26 -1.44
CA THR A 62 10.22 3.16 -1.95
C THR A 62 8.93 3.75 -2.53
N PHE A 63 8.52 3.28 -3.71
CA PHE A 63 7.34 3.73 -4.44
C PHE A 63 6.46 2.55 -4.84
N ALA A 64 5.15 2.75 -4.87
CA ALA A 64 4.17 1.80 -5.40
C ALA A 64 2.97 2.57 -5.95
N LEU A 65 2.25 1.97 -6.90
CA LEU A 65 1.03 2.54 -7.48
C LEU A 65 -0.09 1.50 -7.44
N ALA A 66 -1.26 1.90 -6.97
CA ALA A 66 -2.47 1.10 -6.98
C ALA A 66 -3.57 1.79 -7.78
N ILE A 67 -4.48 0.98 -8.31
CA ILE A 67 -5.69 1.43 -8.98
C ILE A 67 -6.89 0.77 -8.34
N SER A 68 -8.01 1.48 -8.32
CA SER A 68 -9.32 0.95 -7.95
C SER A 68 -10.27 1.10 -9.14
N PRO A 69 -11.27 0.24 -9.28
CA PRO A 69 -12.40 0.53 -10.15
C PRO A 69 -12.97 1.91 -9.83
N ALA A 70 -13.36 2.66 -10.86
CA ALA A 70 -14.03 3.93 -10.65
C ALA A 70 -15.31 3.66 -9.85
N HIS A 71 -15.56 4.46 -8.81
CA HIS A 71 -16.86 4.46 -8.12
C HIS A 71 -17.89 4.83 -9.19
N GLY A 72 -18.66 3.85 -9.66
CA GLY A 72 -19.79 4.10 -10.55
C GLY A 72 -20.80 4.94 -9.78
N GLY A 73 -20.92 6.21 -10.16
CA GLY A 73 -22.01 7.10 -9.72
C GLY A 73 -23.28 6.83 -10.51
#